data_AF-A0A7S3W4A2-F1
#
_entry.id   AF-A0A7S3W4A2-F1
#
_cell.length_a   1.000
_cell.length_b   1.000
_cell.length_c   1.000
_cell.angle_alpha   90.00
_cell.angle_beta   90.00
_cell.angle_gamma   90.00
#
_symmetry.space_group_name_H-M   'P 1'
#
loop_
_entity.id
_entity.type
_entity.pdbx_description
1 polymer ?
#
loop_
_entity_poly.entity_id
_entity_poly.type
_entity_poly.pdbx_seq_one_letter_code
_entity_poly.pdbx_strand_id
1 'polypeptide(L)'
;GALQPVYTPSHFTQILNSTSAEMPLPFCAGQGCFDLVAQYAGNDATGKLFAGAGAKLQDVYRSAFSAKLPLAMVAASSSAFGGGNVVQAANAANNGCISMSTSVSNATDGKSYKTASNMMYPKKVNERSFQDIAGNSVHALVDGGFTDNTAVAWAVHAGATEITAVTTDIHGGGFPQLFEGAPGSKCAYLACPVYYQIFESPTFKEVQAQYELFAGIKPQFESRFLQSIKYGRITAKTRDNPWFGIHAGTEVTIHHLVINTKDLSIGGTDDYFFYSSLVQEIVTTMVSAADAKDLVKMFKQGQ
;
A
#
# COMPACT_ATOMS: atom_id res chain seq x y z
N GLY A 1 0.92 19.88 15.88
CA GLY A 1 0.92 19.26 14.54
C GLY A 1 1.12 17.78 14.71
N ALA A 2 0.41 16.95 13.95
CA ALA A 2 0.65 15.51 13.97
C ALA A 2 2.12 15.25 13.56
N LEU A 3 2.80 14.34 14.28
CA LEU A 3 4.15 13.92 13.89
C LEU A 3 4.08 13.31 12.49
N GLN A 4 5.02 13.70 11.61
CA GLN A 4 5.13 13.10 10.29
C GLN A 4 5.37 11.59 10.43
N PRO A 5 4.63 10.75 9.70
CA PRO A 5 4.80 9.32 9.81
C PRO A 5 6.07 8.86 9.10
N VAL A 6 6.54 7.69 9.51
CA VAL A 6 7.67 7.00 8.88
C VAL A 6 7.41 6.73 7.39
N TYR A 7 6.18 6.32 7.04
CA TYR A 7 5.75 6.13 5.65
C TYR A 7 4.58 7.05 5.35
N THR A 8 4.78 8.03 4.46
CA THR A 8 3.67 8.89 4.03
C THR A 8 2.80 8.13 3.02
N PRO A 9 1.49 7.93 3.28
CA PRO A 9 0.61 7.31 2.30
C PRO A 9 0.61 8.14 1.01
N SER A 10 0.79 7.47 -0.13
CA SER A 10 0.73 8.13 -1.43
C SER A 10 -0.06 7.28 -2.42
N HIS A 11 -0.68 7.95 -3.40
CA HIS A 11 -1.37 7.28 -4.48
C HIS A 11 -1.05 7.92 -5.83
N PHE A 12 -1.35 7.18 -6.89
CA PHE A 12 -1.26 7.65 -8.26
C PHE A 12 -2.65 7.63 -8.87
N THR A 13 -3.02 8.69 -9.58
CA THR A 13 -4.32 8.79 -10.22
C THR A 13 -4.21 9.30 -11.64
N GLN A 14 -4.97 8.69 -12.54
CA GLN A 14 -5.12 9.11 -13.92
C GLN A 14 -6.56 8.83 -14.36
N ILE A 15 -7.15 9.73 -15.16
CA ILE A 15 -8.41 9.44 -15.86
C ILE A 15 -8.07 8.73 -17.17
N LEU A 16 -8.62 7.52 -17.35
CA LEU A 16 -8.48 6.78 -18.60
C LEU A 16 -9.13 7.56 -19.75
N ASN A 17 -8.48 7.58 -20.92
CA ASN A 17 -8.88 8.34 -22.11
C ASN A 17 -8.96 9.86 -21.93
N SER A 18 -8.43 10.40 -20.83
CA SER A 18 -8.30 11.85 -20.67
C SER A 18 -7.09 12.34 -21.45
N THR A 19 -7.25 13.48 -22.13
CA THR A 19 -6.14 14.28 -22.66
C THR A 19 -5.57 15.23 -21.60
N SER A 20 -6.24 15.34 -20.44
CA SER A 20 -5.76 16.16 -19.35
C SER A 20 -4.45 15.61 -18.82
N ALA A 21 -3.49 16.51 -18.67
CA ALA A 21 -2.24 16.26 -18.00
C ALA A 21 -2.38 16.46 -16.48
N GLU A 22 -3.58 16.53 -15.92
CA GLU A 22 -3.77 16.74 -14.48
C GLU A 22 -4.12 15.44 -13.76
N MET A 23 -3.46 15.21 -12.61
CA MET A 23 -3.82 14.14 -11.70
C MET A 23 -5.19 14.47 -11.07
N PRO A 24 -6.18 13.57 -11.15
CA PRO A 24 -7.52 13.79 -10.58
C PRO A 24 -7.51 13.99 -9.07
N LEU A 25 -6.55 13.37 -8.38
CA LEU A 25 -6.35 13.49 -6.94
C LEU A 25 -4.88 13.86 -6.67
N PRO A 26 -4.60 14.63 -5.59
CA PRO A 26 -3.22 14.93 -5.17
C PRO A 26 -2.47 13.67 -4.74
N PHE A 27 -1.15 13.65 -4.79
CA PHE A 27 -0.38 12.43 -4.48
C PHE A 27 -0.58 11.89 -3.06
N CYS A 28 -0.99 12.75 -2.15
CA CYS A 28 -1.28 12.44 -0.76
C CYS A 28 -2.54 13.23 -0.35
N ALA A 29 -3.22 12.81 0.70
CA ALA A 29 -4.59 13.26 0.91
C ALA A 29 -4.74 14.63 1.58
N GLY A 30 -3.73 15.11 2.32
CA GLY A 30 -3.80 16.35 3.09
C GLY A 30 -2.84 17.44 2.61
N GLN A 31 -3.22 18.71 2.70
CA GLN A 31 -2.29 19.82 2.37
C GLN A 31 -1.00 19.78 3.20
N GLY A 32 -1.06 19.24 4.42
CA GLY A 32 0.12 19.07 5.29
C GLY A 32 1.21 18.18 4.70
N CYS A 33 0.91 17.33 3.70
CA CYS A 33 1.92 16.53 3.01
C CYS A 33 2.40 17.16 1.68
N PHE A 34 1.77 18.24 1.19
CA PHE A 34 2.14 18.84 -0.09
C PHE A 34 3.50 19.52 -0.06
N ASP A 35 3.82 20.13 1.08
CA ASP A 35 5.07 20.85 1.31
C ASP A 35 6.21 19.94 1.77
N LEU A 36 5.98 18.62 1.86
CA LEU A 36 7.06 17.68 2.17
C LEU A 36 8.11 17.71 1.07
N VAL A 37 9.37 17.66 1.47
CA VAL A 37 10.54 17.61 0.59
C VAL A 37 11.40 16.42 0.99
N ALA A 38 11.97 15.74 -0.01
CA ALA A 38 13.02 14.77 0.26
C ALA A 38 14.29 15.52 0.71
N GLN A 39 14.83 15.14 1.86
CA GLN A 39 16.11 15.64 2.37
C GLN A 39 17.19 14.63 2.00
N TYR A 40 18.28 15.13 1.42
CA TYR A 40 19.40 14.33 0.95
C TYR A 40 20.63 14.63 1.80
N ALA A 41 21.30 13.57 2.21
CA ALA A 41 22.62 13.64 2.81
C ALA A 41 23.48 12.49 2.26
N GLY A 42 24.76 12.74 2.12
CA GLY A 42 25.70 11.71 1.67
C GLY A 42 27.14 12.19 1.79
N ASN A 43 28.07 11.30 1.45
CA ASN A 43 29.49 11.62 1.38
C ASN A 43 30.14 10.94 0.19
N ASP A 44 31.18 11.55 -0.36
CA ASP A 44 32.02 10.86 -1.35
C ASP A 44 33.04 9.92 -0.68
N ALA A 45 33.86 9.29 -1.51
CA ALA A 45 34.92 8.38 -1.07
C ALA A 45 36.02 9.06 -0.23
N THR A 46 36.11 10.40 -0.25
CA THR A 46 37.04 11.18 0.57
C THR A 46 36.45 11.57 1.92
N GLY A 47 35.15 11.30 2.14
CA GLY A 47 34.40 11.74 3.31
C GLY A 47 33.86 13.17 3.20
N LYS A 48 33.97 13.83 2.04
CA LYS A 48 33.34 15.15 1.83
C LYS A 48 31.83 14.98 1.93
N LEU A 49 31.22 15.70 2.86
CA LEU A 49 29.78 15.67 3.10
C LEU A 49 29.02 16.54 2.09
N PHE A 50 27.85 16.07 1.70
CA PHE A 50 26.87 16.80 0.90
C PHE A 50 25.52 16.79 1.62
N ALA A 51 24.79 17.89 1.50
CA ALA A 51 23.44 18.01 1.98
C ALA A 51 22.62 18.87 1.00
N GLY A 52 21.33 18.60 0.90
CA GLY A 52 20.45 19.28 -0.05
C GLY A 52 19.02 18.81 0.09
N ALA A 53 18.11 19.49 -0.59
CA ALA A 53 16.69 19.16 -0.61
C ALA A 53 16.19 19.12 -2.05
N GLY A 54 15.18 18.28 -2.28
CA GLY A 54 14.48 18.22 -3.56
C GLY A 54 13.40 19.29 -3.67
N ALA A 55 12.63 19.22 -4.75
CA ALA A 55 11.38 19.93 -4.88
C ALA A 55 10.31 19.36 -3.92
N LYS A 56 9.22 20.12 -3.74
CA LYS A 56 8.05 19.67 -2.99
C LYS A 56 7.47 18.41 -3.63
N LEU A 57 7.14 17.40 -2.84
CA LEU A 57 6.65 16.12 -3.35
C LEU A 57 5.39 16.29 -4.21
N GLN A 58 4.49 17.22 -3.87
CA GLN A 58 3.33 17.53 -4.69
C GLN A 58 3.70 17.97 -6.12
N ASP A 59 4.76 18.77 -6.26
CA ASP A 59 5.24 19.24 -7.56
C ASP A 59 5.96 18.13 -8.32
N VAL A 60 6.71 17.29 -7.60
CA VAL A 60 7.38 16.11 -8.18
C VAL A 60 6.35 15.16 -8.79
N TYR A 61 5.32 14.77 -8.03
CA TYR A 61 4.29 13.85 -8.52
C TYR A 61 3.45 14.45 -9.64
N ARG A 62 3.05 15.73 -9.51
CA ARG A 62 2.33 16.43 -10.58
C ARG A 62 3.14 16.43 -11.87
N SER A 63 4.45 16.71 -11.80
CA SER A 63 5.31 16.71 -12.98
C SER A 63 5.53 15.30 -13.54
N ALA A 64 5.78 14.33 -12.66
CA ALA A 64 6.10 12.95 -13.04
C ALA A 64 4.93 12.19 -13.67
N PHE A 65 3.70 12.45 -13.22
CA PHE A 65 2.52 11.62 -13.52
C PHE A 65 1.37 12.36 -14.19
N SER A 66 1.58 13.62 -14.56
CA SER A 66 0.60 14.46 -15.26
C SER A 66 0.03 13.82 -16.53
N ALA A 67 0.87 13.30 -17.43
CA ALA A 67 0.42 12.84 -18.75
C ALA A 67 0.51 11.33 -18.99
N LYS A 68 1.46 10.65 -18.37
CA LYS A 68 1.76 9.24 -18.63
C LYS A 68 2.05 8.52 -17.34
N LEU A 69 1.28 7.48 -17.07
CA LEU A 69 1.46 6.61 -15.93
C LEU A 69 2.06 5.27 -16.40
N PRO A 70 3.35 4.98 -16.13
CA PRO A 70 3.93 3.70 -16.46
C PRO A 70 3.36 2.62 -15.53
N LEU A 71 2.22 2.03 -15.90
CA LEU A 71 1.41 1.16 -15.04
C LEU A 71 2.22 0.03 -14.38
N ALA A 72 3.11 -0.63 -15.14
CA ALA A 72 3.96 -1.70 -14.61
C ALA A 72 4.87 -1.21 -13.46
N MET A 73 5.37 0.03 -13.53
CA MET A 73 6.23 0.60 -12.49
C MET A 73 5.45 1.10 -11.28
N VAL A 74 4.24 1.61 -11.50
CA VAL A 74 3.31 1.94 -10.41
C VAL A 74 2.92 0.68 -9.65
N ALA A 75 2.56 -0.39 -10.37
CA ALA A 75 2.32 -1.70 -9.77
C ALA A 75 3.56 -2.20 -9.00
N ALA A 76 4.75 -2.09 -9.59
CA ALA A 76 6.00 -2.48 -8.91
C ALA A 76 6.24 -1.68 -7.62
N SER A 77 5.85 -0.39 -7.58
CA SER A 77 5.96 0.44 -6.37
C SER A 77 5.07 -0.12 -5.26
N SER A 78 3.83 -0.48 -5.61
CA SER A 78 2.86 -1.06 -4.68
C SER A 78 3.25 -2.45 -4.16
N SER A 79 4.21 -3.13 -4.80
CA SER A 79 4.68 -4.48 -4.42
C SER A 79 6.11 -4.49 -3.88
N ALA A 80 6.69 -3.32 -3.59
CA ALA A 80 8.07 -3.18 -3.15
C ALA A 80 8.20 -3.48 -1.64
N PHE A 81 7.79 -4.68 -1.21
CA PHE A 81 7.64 -5.07 0.20
C PHE A 81 8.95 -4.95 0.99
N GLY A 82 10.09 -5.24 0.36
CA GLY A 82 11.39 -5.11 0.99
C GLY A 82 11.88 -3.67 1.08
N GLY A 83 11.17 -2.71 0.48
CA GLY A 83 11.61 -1.32 0.34
C GLY A 83 11.74 -0.59 1.66
N GLY A 84 10.87 -0.90 2.64
CA GLY A 84 10.99 -0.34 4.01
C GLY A 84 12.37 -0.59 4.62
N ASN A 85 12.92 -1.79 4.41
CA ASN A 85 14.25 -2.15 4.92
C ASN A 85 15.38 -1.36 4.24
N VAL A 86 15.25 -1.05 2.94
CA VAL A 86 16.31 -0.38 2.17
C VAL A 86 16.34 1.12 2.41
N VAL A 87 15.17 1.74 2.57
CA VAL A 87 15.08 3.18 2.79
C VAL A 87 15.61 3.56 4.18
N GLN A 88 15.54 2.65 5.16
CA GLN A 88 16.03 2.89 6.52
C GLN A 88 17.43 2.32 6.81
N ALA A 89 17.80 1.19 6.22
CA ALA A 89 19.13 0.60 6.37
C ALA A 89 19.96 0.82 5.11
N ALA A 90 20.74 1.90 5.09
CA ALA A 90 21.62 2.29 3.99
C ALA A 90 22.64 1.21 3.54
N ASN A 91 22.78 0.07 4.23
CA ASN A 91 23.90 -0.86 4.02
C ASN A 91 23.56 -2.34 3.81
N ALA A 92 22.33 -2.82 4.02
CA ALA A 92 22.10 -4.27 4.12
C ALA A 92 21.70 -4.98 2.81
N ALA A 93 21.17 -4.25 1.82
CA ALA A 93 20.47 -4.85 0.69
C ALA A 93 21.08 -4.62 -0.70
N ASN A 94 21.95 -3.62 -0.86
CA ASN A 94 22.37 -3.14 -2.18
C ASN A 94 23.52 -3.95 -2.80
N ASN A 95 23.94 -5.05 -2.16
CA ASN A 95 24.99 -5.94 -2.68
C ASN A 95 24.43 -7.08 -3.55
N GLY A 96 23.11 -7.26 -3.61
CA GLY A 96 22.44 -8.16 -4.56
C GLY A 96 21.88 -7.37 -5.74
N CYS A 97 21.78 -7.97 -6.92
CA CYS A 97 21.12 -7.40 -8.10
C CYS A 97 19.59 -7.17 -7.94
N ILE A 98 19.12 -6.93 -6.71
CA ILE A 98 17.72 -6.85 -6.31
C ILE A 98 17.47 -5.47 -5.72
N SER A 99 16.68 -4.65 -6.42
CA SER A 99 16.16 -3.40 -5.86
C SER A 99 14.87 -3.71 -5.10
N MET A 100 14.89 -3.58 -3.78
CA MET A 100 13.70 -3.85 -2.97
C MET A 100 12.75 -2.66 -2.81
N SER A 101 13.17 -1.46 -3.23
CA SER A 101 12.31 -0.30 -3.43
C SER A 101 12.20 0.04 -4.91
N THR A 102 11.21 0.84 -5.29
CA THR A 102 11.25 1.56 -6.57
C THR A 102 11.67 3.00 -6.30
N SER A 103 12.25 3.66 -7.30
CA SER A 103 12.62 5.08 -7.19
C SER A 103 11.98 5.87 -8.31
N VAL A 104 11.53 7.08 -7.97
CA VAL A 104 10.90 8.02 -8.88
C VAL A 104 11.63 9.35 -8.82
N SER A 105 11.52 10.14 -9.89
CA SER A 105 12.09 11.49 -10.01
C SER A 105 11.01 12.47 -10.49
N ASN A 106 11.35 13.75 -10.60
CA ASN A 106 10.48 14.77 -11.21
C ASN A 106 10.46 14.74 -12.74
N ALA A 107 11.11 13.77 -13.40
CA ALA A 107 11.12 13.69 -14.86
C ALA A 107 9.72 13.40 -15.44
N THR A 108 9.34 14.17 -16.46
CA THR A 108 8.02 14.14 -17.11
C THR A 108 7.89 13.01 -18.14
N ASP A 109 6.73 12.94 -18.80
CA ASP A 109 6.47 12.05 -19.94
C ASP A 109 6.64 10.55 -19.65
N GLY A 110 6.34 10.13 -18.41
CA GLY A 110 6.47 8.74 -17.97
C GLY A 110 7.92 8.27 -17.81
N LYS A 111 8.90 9.20 -17.78
CA LYS A 111 10.32 8.89 -17.63
C LYS A 111 10.80 8.88 -16.18
N SER A 112 9.95 9.29 -15.23
CA SER A 112 10.26 9.41 -13.80
C SER A 112 11.06 8.23 -13.23
N TYR A 113 10.57 7.00 -13.42
CA TYR A 113 11.22 5.77 -12.94
C TYR A 113 12.57 5.50 -13.64
N LYS A 114 12.64 5.66 -14.96
CA LYS A 114 13.87 5.42 -15.73
C LYS A 114 14.97 6.41 -15.33
N THR A 115 14.61 7.68 -15.19
CA THR A 115 15.54 8.73 -14.76
C THR A 115 16.06 8.45 -13.35
N ALA A 116 15.18 8.11 -12.40
CA ALA A 116 15.59 7.76 -11.05
C ALA A 116 16.48 6.51 -11.01
N SER A 117 16.11 5.44 -11.72
CA SER A 117 16.90 4.20 -11.78
C SER A 117 18.33 4.43 -12.29
N ASN A 118 18.50 5.29 -13.31
CA ASN A 118 19.83 5.65 -13.82
C ASN A 118 20.68 6.43 -12.81
N MET A 119 20.06 7.10 -11.83
CA MET A 119 20.74 7.94 -10.83
C MET A 119 21.03 7.18 -9.53
N MET A 120 20.26 6.16 -9.19
CA MET A 120 20.42 5.39 -7.94
C MET A 120 21.71 4.56 -7.89
N TYR A 121 22.34 4.28 -9.04
CA TYR A 121 23.55 3.47 -9.13
C TYR A 121 24.66 4.20 -9.91
N PRO A 122 25.15 5.35 -9.42
CA PRO A 122 26.17 6.09 -10.13
C PRO A 122 27.50 5.32 -10.12
N LYS A 123 28.27 5.40 -11.21
CA LYS A 123 29.62 4.78 -11.28
C LYS A 123 30.57 5.31 -10.21
N LYS A 124 30.36 6.54 -9.74
CA LYS A 124 31.11 7.21 -8.68
C LYS A 124 30.15 8.08 -7.87
N VAL A 125 30.22 7.98 -6.54
CA VAL A 125 29.54 8.90 -5.64
C VAL A 125 30.41 10.15 -5.48
N ASN A 126 29.93 11.28 -5.99
CA ASN A 126 30.58 12.59 -5.89
C ASN A 126 29.52 13.71 -5.84
N GLU A 127 29.98 14.96 -5.75
CA GLU A 127 29.11 16.14 -5.69
C GLU A 127 28.13 16.22 -6.87
N ARG A 128 28.58 15.87 -8.08
CA ARG A 128 27.72 15.88 -9.27
C ARG A 128 26.63 14.83 -9.17
N SER A 129 26.94 13.58 -8.82
CA SER A 129 25.91 12.55 -8.67
C SER A 129 24.92 12.89 -7.55
N PHE A 130 25.40 13.54 -6.49
CA PHE A 130 24.54 14.05 -5.42
C PHE A 130 23.60 15.15 -5.93
N GLN A 131 24.13 16.14 -6.64
CA GLN A 131 23.34 17.22 -7.27
C GLN A 131 22.34 16.68 -8.28
N ASP A 132 22.70 15.63 -9.04
CA ASP A 132 21.80 14.97 -9.99
C ASP A 132 20.61 14.34 -9.25
N ILE A 133 20.84 13.59 -8.16
CA ILE A 133 19.78 12.99 -7.33
C ILE A 133 18.87 14.07 -6.73
N ALA A 134 19.46 15.07 -6.06
CA ALA A 134 18.71 16.13 -5.38
C ALA A 134 17.94 17.02 -6.38
N GLY A 135 18.59 17.44 -7.46
CA GLY A 135 18.00 18.27 -8.52
C GLY A 135 16.87 17.58 -9.28
N ASN A 136 16.90 16.24 -9.39
CA ASN A 136 15.81 15.45 -9.96
C ASN A 136 14.81 14.96 -8.91
N SER A 137 14.97 15.37 -7.65
CA SER A 137 14.08 15.00 -6.53
C SER A 137 13.85 13.48 -6.45
N VAL A 138 14.92 12.70 -6.66
CA VAL A 138 14.85 11.24 -6.66
C VAL A 138 14.47 10.75 -5.27
N HIS A 139 13.41 9.96 -5.12
CA HIS A 139 13.02 9.38 -3.84
C HIS A 139 12.46 7.98 -4.01
N ALA A 140 12.49 7.21 -2.93
CA ALA A 140 12.05 5.83 -2.91
C ALA A 140 10.56 5.72 -2.63
N LEU A 141 9.91 4.77 -3.31
CA LEU A 141 8.57 4.30 -3.04
C LEU A 141 8.66 2.84 -2.58
N VAL A 142 7.83 2.54 -1.59
CA VAL A 142 7.75 1.24 -0.93
C VAL A 142 6.32 0.72 -1.04
N ASP A 143 6.13 -0.55 -0.66
CA ASP A 143 4.84 -1.22 -0.69
C ASP A 143 3.71 -0.46 0.04
N GLY A 144 2.51 -0.44 -0.56
CA GLY A 144 1.35 0.21 0.03
C GLY A 144 0.94 -0.41 1.37
N GLY A 145 1.24 -1.69 1.58
CA GLY A 145 1.00 -2.45 2.80
C GLY A 145 1.70 -1.89 4.04
N PHE A 146 2.71 -1.03 3.87
CA PHE A 146 3.30 -0.28 4.98
C PHE A 146 2.40 0.82 5.54
N THR A 147 1.32 1.18 4.85
CA THR A 147 0.37 2.23 5.27
C THR A 147 -1.07 1.73 5.34
N ASP A 148 -1.51 0.99 4.33
CA ASP A 148 -2.83 0.35 4.26
C ASP A 148 -2.75 -0.89 3.37
N ASN A 149 -2.66 -2.07 3.99
CA ASN A 149 -2.59 -3.35 3.27
C ASN A 149 -3.95 -3.86 2.79
N THR A 150 -5.00 -3.05 2.91
CA THR A 150 -6.39 -3.43 2.60
C THR A 150 -7.03 -2.55 1.52
N ALA A 151 -6.42 -1.39 1.22
CA ALA A 151 -6.96 -0.31 0.40
C ALA A 151 -8.27 0.33 0.92
N VAL A 152 -8.75 -0.06 2.11
CA VAL A 152 -10.00 0.48 2.69
C VAL A 152 -9.86 1.96 3.01
N ALA A 153 -8.70 2.43 3.48
CA ALA A 153 -8.50 3.84 3.81
C ALA A 153 -8.61 4.71 2.56
N TRP A 154 -8.05 4.26 1.45
CA TRP A 154 -8.14 4.96 0.17
C TRP A 154 -9.56 4.96 -0.41
N ALA A 155 -10.30 3.87 -0.25
CA ALA A 155 -11.71 3.82 -0.65
C ALA A 155 -12.58 4.79 0.17
N VAL A 156 -12.38 4.84 1.49
CA VAL A 156 -13.07 5.81 2.37
C VAL A 156 -12.71 7.25 1.99
N HIS A 157 -11.42 7.54 1.74
CA HIS A 157 -10.98 8.86 1.27
C HIS A 157 -11.65 9.28 -0.03
N ALA A 158 -11.84 8.34 -0.96
CA ALA A 158 -12.56 8.57 -2.21
C ALA A 158 -14.08 8.77 -2.03
N GLY A 159 -14.59 8.72 -0.79
CA GLY A 159 -15.99 8.95 -0.45
C GLY A 159 -16.85 7.69 -0.38
N ALA A 160 -16.25 6.49 -0.41
CA ALA A 160 -17.02 5.25 -0.32
C ALA A 160 -17.63 5.07 1.08
N THR A 161 -18.96 4.95 1.14
CA THR A 161 -19.71 4.58 2.36
C THR A 161 -20.07 3.10 2.39
N GLU A 162 -19.81 2.37 1.31
CA GLU A 162 -19.98 0.93 1.20
C GLU A 162 -18.80 0.33 0.43
N ILE A 163 -18.09 -0.61 1.05
CA ILE A 163 -16.82 -1.14 0.56
C ILE A 163 -16.86 -2.66 0.59
N THR A 164 -16.39 -3.31 -0.48
CA THR A 164 -16.04 -4.73 -0.46
C THR A 164 -14.53 -4.87 -0.34
N ALA A 165 -14.06 -5.39 0.78
CA ALA A 165 -12.65 -5.69 1.01
C ALA A 165 -12.41 -7.20 0.86
N VAL A 166 -11.41 -7.56 0.07
CA VAL A 166 -10.95 -8.95 -0.09
C VAL A 166 -9.53 -9.05 0.45
N THR A 167 -9.31 -9.83 1.49
CA THR A 167 -7.98 -9.97 2.12
C THR A 167 -7.62 -11.43 2.33
N THR A 168 -6.34 -11.71 2.53
CA THR A 168 -5.84 -13.00 3.00
C THR A 168 -5.54 -12.92 4.50
N ASP A 169 -5.85 -13.99 5.25
CA ASP A 169 -5.60 -14.21 6.69
C ASP A 169 -5.87 -13.03 7.67
N ILE A 170 -6.72 -13.27 8.68
CA ILE A 170 -7.01 -12.27 9.74
C ILE A 170 -5.85 -12.04 10.71
N HIS A 171 -4.93 -12.98 10.88
CA HIS A 171 -3.88 -12.88 11.89
C HIS A 171 -2.69 -12.04 11.44
N GLY A 172 -2.51 -11.85 10.12
CA GLY A 172 -1.53 -10.94 9.52
C GLY A 172 -2.11 -9.79 8.68
N GLY A 173 -3.41 -9.81 8.36
CA GLY A 173 -4.00 -9.08 7.22
C GLY A 173 -4.28 -7.58 7.37
N GLY A 174 -3.79 -6.90 8.41
CA GLY A 174 -3.86 -5.43 8.53
C GLY A 174 -5.25 -4.81 8.71
N PHE A 175 -6.34 -5.54 8.46
CA PHE A 175 -7.70 -4.99 8.52
C PHE A 175 -8.14 -4.60 9.92
N PRO A 176 -8.09 -5.47 10.96
CA PRO A 176 -8.45 -5.06 12.32
C PRO A 176 -7.64 -3.83 12.79
N GLN A 177 -6.42 -3.65 12.28
CA GLN A 177 -5.53 -2.55 12.65
C GLN A 177 -6.01 -1.18 12.17
N LEU A 178 -7.02 -1.12 11.31
CA LEU A 178 -7.69 0.12 10.91
C LEU A 178 -8.59 0.72 12.00
N PHE A 179 -8.87 -0.03 13.07
CA PHE A 179 -9.86 0.32 14.09
C PHE A 179 -9.22 0.77 15.40
N GLU A 180 -9.95 1.60 16.14
CA GLU A 180 -9.53 2.16 17.41
C GLU A 180 -9.08 1.09 18.41
N GLY A 181 -8.00 1.38 19.12
CA GLY A 181 -7.46 0.49 20.15
C GLY A 181 -6.68 -0.71 19.59
N ALA A 182 -6.47 -0.78 18.27
CA ALA A 182 -5.51 -1.70 17.70
C ALA A 182 -4.11 -1.43 18.30
N PRO A 183 -3.32 -2.47 18.58
CA PRO A 183 -1.94 -2.26 19.00
C PRO A 183 -1.24 -1.50 17.88
N GLY A 184 -0.91 -0.23 18.16
CA GLY A 184 -0.07 0.54 17.26
C GLY A 184 1.21 -0.23 16.96
N SER A 185 1.81 0.03 15.81
CA SER A 185 2.99 -0.69 15.34
C SER A 185 4.10 -0.63 16.39
N LYS A 186 4.29 -1.73 17.13
CA LYS A 186 5.43 -1.86 18.04
C LYS A 186 6.67 -2.07 17.17
N CYS A 187 7.31 -0.97 16.80
CA CYS A 187 8.55 -1.00 16.02
C CYS A 187 9.65 -1.70 16.81
N ALA A 188 9.95 -2.94 16.45
CA ALA A 188 11.19 -3.60 16.84
C ALA A 188 12.24 -3.59 15.72
N TYR A 189 11.85 -3.44 14.44
CA TYR A 189 12.75 -3.56 13.28
C TYR A 189 12.34 -2.74 12.04
N LEU A 190 13.27 -2.65 11.07
CA LEU A 190 13.38 -1.82 9.86
C LEU A 190 12.22 -1.88 8.83
N ALA A 191 11.17 -2.67 9.07
CA ALA A 191 10.05 -2.85 8.16
C ALA A 191 8.71 -3.06 8.90
N CYS A 192 8.38 -2.17 9.82
CA CYS A 192 7.06 -2.22 10.46
C CYS A 192 6.05 -1.39 9.67
N PRO A 193 4.89 -1.96 9.28
CA PRO A 193 3.76 -1.18 8.79
C PRO A 193 3.42 -0.09 9.80
N VAL A 194 3.06 1.11 9.36
CA VAL A 194 2.45 2.13 10.21
C VAL A 194 0.94 1.96 10.05
N TYR A 195 0.28 1.47 11.10
CA TYR A 195 -1.17 1.34 11.07
C TYR A 195 -1.81 2.67 11.40
N TYR A 196 -2.45 3.24 10.38
CA TYR A 196 -3.27 4.41 10.51
C TYR A 196 -4.68 3.98 10.82
N GLN A 197 -5.07 4.13 12.09
CA GLN A 197 -6.45 3.91 12.48
C GLN A 197 -7.31 4.97 11.76
N ILE A 198 -8.31 4.50 11.03
CA ILE A 198 -9.27 5.33 10.27
C ILE A 198 -10.69 5.19 10.79
N PHE A 199 -10.95 4.23 11.69
CA PHE A 199 -12.26 4.00 12.29
C PHE A 199 -12.20 4.16 13.81
N GLU A 200 -13.10 4.97 14.37
CA GLU A 200 -13.27 5.13 15.82
C GLU A 200 -14.16 4.05 16.45
N SER A 201 -15.03 3.42 15.66
CA SER A 201 -15.89 2.32 16.10
C SER A 201 -16.24 1.39 14.94
N PRO A 202 -16.49 0.09 15.18
CA PRO A 202 -16.22 -0.63 16.42
C PRO A 202 -14.73 -0.62 16.77
N THR A 203 -14.37 -0.98 18.00
CA THR A 203 -12.97 -1.09 18.42
C THR A 203 -12.31 -2.33 17.80
N PHE A 204 -10.98 -2.35 17.77
CA PHE A 204 -10.18 -3.50 17.33
C PHE A 204 -10.63 -4.83 17.93
N LYS A 205 -10.91 -4.87 19.25
CA LYS A 205 -11.35 -6.09 19.94
C LYS A 205 -12.75 -6.53 19.52
N GLU A 206 -13.66 -5.57 19.32
CA GLU A 206 -15.01 -5.85 18.85
C GLU A 206 -15.01 -6.33 17.41
N VAL A 207 -14.13 -5.80 16.56
CA VAL A 207 -13.90 -6.28 15.19
C VAL A 207 -13.39 -7.72 15.20
N GLN A 208 -12.40 -8.04 16.05
CA GLN A 208 -11.94 -9.42 16.22
C GLN A 208 -13.06 -10.35 16.68
N ALA A 209 -13.90 -9.92 17.63
CA ALA A 209 -15.04 -10.72 18.08
C ALA A 209 -16.07 -10.93 16.95
N GLN A 210 -16.35 -9.91 16.14
CA GLN A 210 -17.22 -10.03 14.97
C GLN A 210 -16.63 -11.02 13.95
N TYR A 211 -15.31 -11.02 13.74
CA TYR A 211 -14.65 -11.96 12.82
C TYR A 211 -14.83 -13.42 13.20
N GLU A 212 -14.83 -13.75 14.48
CA GLU A 212 -15.07 -15.12 14.93
C GLU A 212 -16.51 -15.58 14.64
N LEU A 213 -17.43 -14.64 14.44
CA LEU A 213 -18.83 -14.92 14.10
C LEU A 213 -19.11 -14.91 12.59
N PHE A 214 -18.11 -14.60 11.75
CA PHE A 214 -18.31 -14.59 10.31
C PHE A 214 -18.68 -15.97 9.78
N ALA A 215 -19.57 -15.97 8.79
CA ALA A 215 -19.90 -17.19 8.06
C ALA A 215 -18.65 -17.69 7.32
N GLY A 216 -18.52 -19.01 7.21
CA GLY A 216 -17.36 -19.64 6.59
C GLY A 216 -17.76 -20.72 5.60
N ILE A 217 -17.15 -20.69 4.42
CA ILE A 217 -17.25 -21.73 3.40
C ILE A 217 -15.95 -22.52 3.43
N LYS A 218 -16.05 -23.84 3.52
CA LYS A 218 -14.91 -24.75 3.40
C LYS A 218 -14.89 -25.37 2.00
N PRO A 219 -13.71 -25.67 1.45
CA PRO A 219 -13.60 -26.47 0.24
C PRO A 219 -14.33 -27.81 0.40
N GLN A 220 -15.15 -28.19 -0.59
CA GLN A 220 -15.88 -29.47 -0.58
C GLN A 220 -14.98 -30.68 -0.83
N PHE A 221 -13.85 -30.44 -1.48
CA PHE A 221 -12.83 -31.44 -1.79
C PHE A 221 -11.52 -31.05 -1.11
N GLU A 222 -10.59 -31.99 -1.01
CA GLU A 222 -9.25 -31.69 -0.53
C GLU A 222 -8.61 -30.59 -1.38
N SER A 223 -8.31 -29.47 -0.73
CA SER A 223 -7.63 -28.32 -1.30
C SER A 223 -6.18 -28.30 -0.81
N ARG A 224 -5.27 -27.94 -1.71
CA ARG A 224 -3.86 -27.81 -1.38
C ARG A 224 -3.58 -26.52 -0.65
N PHE A 225 -4.15 -25.40 -1.09
CA PHE A 225 -3.80 -24.06 -0.59
C PHE A 225 -4.92 -23.40 0.19
N LEU A 226 -6.16 -23.48 -0.30
CA LEU A 226 -7.32 -22.86 0.33
C LEU A 226 -7.72 -23.63 1.58
N GLN A 227 -7.84 -22.95 2.72
CA GLN A 227 -8.37 -23.55 3.96
C GLN A 227 -9.85 -23.24 4.14
N SER A 228 -10.24 -21.99 3.94
CA SER A 228 -11.62 -21.52 4.05
C SER A 228 -11.79 -20.13 3.43
N ILE A 229 -13.03 -19.78 3.14
CA ILE A 229 -13.46 -18.43 2.77
C ILE A 229 -14.40 -17.96 3.87
N LYS A 230 -13.99 -16.98 4.68
CA LYS A 230 -14.89 -16.33 5.64
C LYS A 230 -15.47 -15.07 5.03
N TYR A 231 -16.69 -14.73 5.42
CA TYR A 231 -17.32 -13.50 4.97
C TYR A 231 -18.29 -12.95 6.01
N GLY A 232 -18.42 -11.62 6.01
CA GLY A 232 -19.33 -10.92 6.90
C GLY A 232 -19.35 -9.43 6.64
N ARG A 233 -20.08 -8.72 7.48
CA ARG A 233 -20.27 -7.28 7.39
C ARG A 233 -19.83 -6.62 8.69
N ILE A 234 -19.12 -5.52 8.58
CA ILE A 234 -18.80 -4.61 9.69
C ILE A 234 -19.35 -3.23 9.32
N THR A 235 -20.12 -2.62 10.22
CA THR A 235 -20.49 -1.21 10.09
C THR A 235 -19.54 -0.41 10.96
N ALA A 236 -18.78 0.47 10.34
CA ALA A 236 -17.74 1.25 10.98
C ALA A 236 -18.04 2.74 10.92
N LYS A 237 -17.50 3.50 11.87
CA LYS A 237 -17.58 4.96 11.88
C LYS A 237 -16.17 5.52 11.80
N THR A 238 -15.96 6.41 10.84
CA THR A 238 -14.66 7.01 10.55
C THR A 238 -14.17 7.91 11.68
N ARG A 239 -12.84 7.98 11.81
CA ARG A 239 -12.07 8.92 12.63
C ARG A 239 -11.32 9.88 11.70
N ASP A 240 -11.06 11.10 12.18
CA ASP A 240 -10.16 12.04 11.52
C ASP A 240 -8.78 11.41 11.30
N ASN A 241 -8.36 11.34 10.04
CA ASN A 241 -7.04 10.88 9.66
C ASN A 241 -6.47 11.80 8.56
N PRO A 242 -5.62 12.79 8.91
CA PRO A 242 -5.14 13.77 7.95
C PRO A 242 -4.17 13.19 6.91
N TRP A 243 -3.58 12.02 7.16
CA TRP A 243 -2.66 11.35 6.22
C TRP A 243 -3.40 10.70 5.06
N PHE A 244 -4.60 10.19 5.34
CA PHE A 244 -5.54 9.69 4.34
C PHE A 244 -6.63 10.69 3.97
N GLY A 245 -6.65 11.90 4.56
CA GLY A 245 -7.67 12.91 4.28
C GLY A 245 -9.09 12.41 4.56
N ILE A 246 -9.23 11.62 5.64
CA ILE A 246 -10.50 11.08 6.11
C ILE A 246 -11.00 11.99 7.22
N HIS A 247 -12.29 12.33 7.17
CA HIS A 247 -12.98 13.08 8.20
C HIS A 247 -13.77 12.15 9.11
N ALA A 248 -13.81 12.46 10.40
CA ALA A 248 -14.61 11.73 11.38
C ALA A 248 -16.11 11.82 11.08
N GLY A 249 -16.87 10.83 11.55
CA GLY A 249 -18.32 10.91 11.59
C GLY A 249 -19.06 10.19 10.47
N THR A 250 -18.37 9.82 9.40
CA THR A 250 -18.96 9.06 8.28
C THR A 250 -19.14 7.60 8.67
N GLU A 251 -20.35 7.07 8.52
CA GLU A 251 -20.64 5.65 8.65
C GLU A 251 -20.29 4.92 7.34
N VAL A 252 -19.56 3.82 7.46
CA VAL A 252 -19.06 3.01 6.34
C VAL A 252 -19.43 1.55 6.59
N THR A 253 -20.15 0.96 5.63
CA THR A 253 -20.42 -0.47 5.62
C THR A 253 -19.31 -1.20 4.87
N ILE A 254 -18.69 -2.18 5.52
CA ILE A 254 -17.61 -2.97 4.94
C ILE A 254 -18.08 -4.42 4.85
N HIS A 255 -18.22 -4.90 3.62
CA HIS A 255 -18.35 -6.31 3.28
C HIS A 255 -16.96 -6.90 3.20
N HIS A 256 -16.62 -7.81 4.10
CA HIS A 256 -15.27 -8.34 4.17
C HIS A 256 -15.25 -9.82 3.81
N LEU A 257 -14.44 -10.15 2.81
CA LEU A 257 -14.19 -11.50 2.31
C LEU A 257 -12.75 -11.88 2.68
N VAL A 258 -12.59 -12.87 3.55
CA VAL A 258 -11.30 -13.37 4.00
C VAL A 258 -11.00 -14.71 3.35
N ILE A 259 -9.93 -14.75 2.56
CA ILE A 259 -9.41 -15.98 1.97
C ILE A 259 -8.31 -16.52 2.88
N ASN A 260 -8.60 -17.59 3.62
CA ASN A 260 -7.63 -18.24 4.48
C ASN A 260 -6.86 -19.28 3.67
N THR A 261 -5.53 -19.13 3.63
CA THR A 261 -4.64 -19.98 2.85
C THR A 261 -3.59 -20.65 3.75
N LYS A 262 -3.10 -21.82 3.34
CA LYS A 262 -1.91 -22.47 3.88
C LYS A 262 -0.87 -22.66 2.80
N ASP A 263 0.39 -22.79 3.21
CA ASP A 263 1.52 -23.18 2.35
C ASP A 263 1.66 -22.33 1.08
N LEU A 264 1.28 -21.05 1.17
CA LEU A 264 1.44 -20.06 0.13
C LEU A 264 1.74 -18.70 0.77
N SER A 265 2.82 -18.05 0.34
CA SER A 265 3.20 -16.71 0.77
C SER A 265 3.41 -15.76 -0.42
N ILE A 266 3.35 -14.45 -0.14
CA ILE A 266 3.66 -13.39 -1.10
C ILE A 266 5.17 -13.11 -1.22
N GLY A 267 5.97 -13.62 -0.30
CA GLY A 267 7.40 -13.31 -0.20
C GLY A 267 8.21 -14.56 0.10
N GLY A 268 8.95 -15.06 -0.89
CA GLY A 268 9.86 -16.20 -0.69
C GLY A 268 10.01 -17.12 -1.89
N THR A 269 10.55 -18.31 -1.60
CA THR A 269 10.86 -19.43 -2.51
C THR A 269 9.64 -20.19 -3.02
N ASP A 270 8.43 -19.73 -2.68
CA ASP A 270 7.20 -20.36 -3.14
C ASP A 270 7.05 -20.16 -4.65
N ASP A 271 6.51 -21.17 -5.30
CA ASP A 271 6.28 -21.12 -6.74
C ASP A 271 5.05 -20.24 -7.03
N TYR A 272 5.27 -19.06 -7.61
CA TYR A 272 4.20 -18.17 -8.07
C TYR A 272 3.22 -18.86 -9.03
N PHE A 273 3.62 -19.95 -9.69
CA PHE A 273 2.72 -20.76 -10.52
C PHE A 273 1.58 -21.39 -9.70
N PHE A 274 1.72 -21.55 -8.38
CA PHE A 274 0.67 -22.07 -7.50
C PHE A 274 -0.49 -21.12 -7.24
N TYR A 275 -0.37 -19.82 -7.54
CA TYR A 275 -1.49 -18.88 -7.44
C TYR A 275 -2.64 -19.29 -8.37
N SER A 276 -2.34 -19.85 -9.54
CA SER A 276 -3.37 -20.35 -10.46
C SER A 276 -4.21 -21.47 -9.81
N SER A 277 -3.56 -22.39 -9.10
CA SER A 277 -4.23 -23.46 -8.34
C SER A 277 -5.08 -22.90 -7.20
N LEU A 278 -4.57 -21.93 -6.42
CA LEU A 278 -5.35 -21.28 -5.38
C LEU A 278 -6.62 -20.61 -5.95
N VAL A 279 -6.49 -19.87 -7.05
CA VAL A 279 -7.65 -19.24 -7.71
C VAL A 279 -8.67 -20.29 -8.14
N GLN A 280 -8.21 -21.41 -8.71
CA GLN A 280 -9.11 -22.50 -9.08
C GLN A 280 -9.81 -23.11 -7.86
N GLU A 281 -9.11 -23.31 -6.74
CA GLU A 281 -9.69 -23.82 -5.49
C GLU A 281 -10.76 -22.87 -4.93
N ILE A 282 -10.52 -21.55 -4.99
CA ILE A 282 -11.50 -20.52 -4.60
C ILE A 282 -12.73 -20.61 -5.48
N VAL A 283 -12.57 -20.60 -6.80
CA VAL A 283 -13.69 -20.65 -7.75
C VAL A 283 -14.50 -21.94 -7.57
N THR A 284 -13.83 -23.10 -7.50
CA THR A 284 -14.49 -24.39 -7.28
C THR A 284 -15.29 -24.38 -5.98
N THR A 285 -14.72 -23.88 -4.90
CA THR A 285 -15.40 -23.78 -3.58
C THR A 285 -16.63 -22.87 -3.65
N MET A 286 -16.50 -21.71 -4.31
CA MET A 286 -17.58 -20.73 -4.45
C MET A 286 -18.73 -21.24 -5.32
N VAL A 287 -18.45 -22.04 -6.35
CA VAL A 287 -19.47 -22.59 -7.26
C VAL A 287 -20.17 -23.81 -6.64
N SER A 288 -19.46 -24.61 -5.86
CA SER A 288 -20.00 -25.87 -5.32
C SER A 288 -20.74 -25.71 -3.99
N ALA A 289 -20.40 -24.69 -3.20
CA ALA A 289 -21.02 -24.46 -1.90
C ALA A 289 -22.46 -23.94 -2.02
N ALA A 290 -23.42 -24.68 -1.44
CA ALA A 290 -24.80 -24.23 -1.33
C ALA A 290 -24.91 -22.86 -0.63
N ASP A 291 -24.03 -22.64 0.37
CA ASP A 291 -23.95 -21.43 1.19
C ASP A 291 -23.33 -20.23 0.45
N ALA A 292 -22.72 -20.44 -0.74
CA ALA A 292 -22.25 -19.33 -1.57
C ALA A 292 -23.39 -18.43 -2.05
N LYS A 293 -24.64 -18.93 -2.03
CA LYS A 293 -25.83 -18.11 -2.32
C LYS A 293 -25.98 -16.95 -1.34
N ASP A 294 -25.65 -17.14 -0.07
CA ASP A 294 -25.77 -16.09 0.94
C ASP A 294 -24.66 -15.05 0.80
N LEU A 295 -23.46 -15.49 0.43
CA LEU A 295 -22.37 -14.59 0.03
C LEU A 295 -22.76 -13.74 -1.21
N VAL A 296 -23.36 -14.35 -2.23
CA VAL A 296 -23.85 -13.60 -3.40
C VAL A 296 -24.97 -12.63 -3.02
N LYS A 297 -25.87 -12.99 -2.09
CA LYS A 297 -26.92 -12.07 -1.60
C LYS A 297 -26.32 -10.87 -0.86
N MET A 298 -25.31 -11.09 -0.03
CA MET A 298 -24.61 -10.02 0.70
C MET A 298 -24.11 -8.93 -0.27
N PHE A 299 -23.53 -9.31 -1.41
CA PHE A 299 -23.07 -8.37 -2.43
C PHE A 299 -24.16 -7.75 -3.30
N LYS A 300 -25.34 -8.38 -3.39
CA LYS A 300 -26.48 -7.85 -4.17
C LYS A 300 -27.32 -6.85 -3.41
N GLN A 301 -27.27 -6.83 -2.09
CA GLN A 301 -28.08 -5.92 -1.27
C GLN A 301 -27.54 -4.48 -1.22
N GLY A 302 -26.34 -4.24 -1.75
CA GLY A 302 -25.72 -2.90 -1.89
C GLY A 302 -25.81 -2.31 -3.30
N GLN A 303 -26.59 -2.92 -4.21
CA GLN A 303 -26.90 -2.38 -5.55
C GLN A 303 -28.34 -1.86 -5.58
#